data_AF-A0A6A6JQM5-F1
#
_entry.id   AF-A0A6A6JQM5-F1
#
_cell.length_a   1.000
_cell.length_b   1.000
_cell.length_c   1.000
_cell.angle_alpha   90.00
_cell.angle_beta   90.00
_cell.angle_gamma   90.00
#
_symmetry.space_group_name_H-M   'P 1'
#
loop_
_entity.id
_entity.type
_entity.pdbx_description
1 polymer ?
#
loop_
_entity_poly.entity_id
_entity_poly.type
_entity_poly.pdbx_seq_one_letter_code
_entity_poly.pdbx_strand_id
1 'polypeptide(L)'
;MPCRTNSRKPLKSNRRTPGLQITNPQSALLSNHEVLLHLQEQEAEYTGTDGTGRKREKPAGLKDCLRDTLEYLSAHDHNCTLASPTQKHPSRPTTLYKGPHSLFRALAPHYRLNKAEFLQLYNLRPTTEVELQVVLEEYHTRFTDAQLAHMLEVIRQVFEEDESSIPDGVEDLHMEKVANKLEGAGATRRVKRRAV
;
A
#
# COMPACT_ATOMS: atom_id res chain seq x y z
N MET A 1 72.42 -17.34 -28.88
CA MET A 1 71.14 -16.71 -29.22
C MET A 1 69.99 -17.64 -28.81
N PRO A 2 69.32 -17.46 -27.67
CA PRO A 2 68.10 -18.20 -27.36
C PRO A 2 66.84 -17.36 -27.59
N CYS A 3 65.87 -17.96 -28.28
CA CYS A 3 64.55 -17.42 -28.57
C CYS A 3 63.76 -17.10 -27.30
N ARG A 4 63.25 -15.87 -27.19
CA ARG A 4 62.24 -15.49 -26.18
C ARG A 4 60.89 -16.11 -26.56
N THR A 5 60.38 -17.02 -25.74
CA THR A 5 59.00 -17.48 -25.81
C THR A 5 58.08 -16.44 -25.16
N ASN A 6 57.20 -15.84 -25.95
CA ASN A 6 56.22 -14.87 -25.49
C ASN A 6 55.01 -15.63 -24.92
N SER A 7 54.98 -15.85 -23.61
CA SER A 7 53.81 -16.40 -22.91
C SER A 7 52.73 -15.32 -22.76
N ARG A 8 51.76 -15.31 -23.68
CA ARG A 8 50.55 -14.50 -23.53
C ARG A 8 49.78 -14.99 -22.31
N LYS A 9 49.74 -14.17 -21.26
CA LYS A 9 48.88 -14.38 -20.08
C LYS A 9 47.41 -14.46 -20.54
N PRO A 10 46.60 -15.39 -20.03
CA PRO A 10 45.18 -15.45 -20.37
C PRO A 10 44.48 -14.20 -19.83
N LEU A 11 43.63 -13.58 -20.66
CA LEU A 11 42.74 -12.52 -20.21
C LEU A 11 41.91 -13.05 -19.04
N LYS A 12 42.04 -12.39 -17.88
CA LYS A 12 41.20 -12.65 -16.71
C LYS A 12 39.74 -12.57 -17.15
N SER A 13 39.00 -13.65 -16.90
CA SER A 13 37.59 -13.74 -17.25
C SER A 13 36.85 -12.55 -16.63
N ASN A 14 36.15 -11.82 -17.50
CA ASN A 14 35.39 -10.64 -17.16
C ASN A 14 34.31 -11.06 -16.15
N ARG A 15 34.44 -10.68 -14.87
CA ARG A 15 33.36 -10.85 -13.89
C ARG A 15 32.23 -9.94 -14.35
N ARG A 16 31.23 -10.51 -15.05
CA ARG A 16 29.98 -9.83 -15.36
C ARG A 16 29.42 -9.36 -14.02
N THR A 17 29.37 -8.04 -13.81
CA THR A 17 28.52 -7.47 -12.76
C THR A 17 27.13 -8.06 -12.95
N PRO A 18 26.52 -8.68 -11.92
CA PRO A 18 25.13 -9.10 -12.05
C PRO A 18 24.33 -7.84 -12.37
N GLY A 19 23.72 -7.82 -13.57
CA GLY A 19 22.86 -6.71 -13.99
C GLY A 19 21.65 -6.58 -13.07
N LEU A 20 20.86 -5.52 -13.23
CA LEU A 20 19.59 -5.33 -12.53
C LEU A 20 18.74 -6.61 -12.66
N GLN A 21 18.34 -7.17 -11.51
CA GLN A 21 17.51 -8.38 -11.43
C GLN A 21 16.36 -8.14 -10.47
N ILE A 22 15.17 -8.58 -10.86
CA ILE A 22 13.98 -8.54 -10.02
C ILE A 22 14.12 -9.63 -8.96
N THR A 23 14.24 -9.23 -7.70
CA THR A 23 14.37 -10.16 -6.57
C THR A 23 13.01 -10.69 -6.11
N ASN A 24 12.03 -9.80 -6.01
CA ASN A 24 10.65 -10.13 -5.69
C ASN A 24 9.70 -9.28 -6.55
N PRO A 25 8.90 -9.89 -7.45
CA PRO A 25 7.98 -9.13 -8.30
C PRO A 25 6.82 -8.48 -7.52
N GLN A 26 6.42 -9.05 -6.38
CA GLN A 26 5.32 -8.54 -5.56
C GLN A 26 5.75 -8.49 -4.08
N SER A 27 6.36 -7.38 -3.70
CA SER A 27 6.83 -7.15 -2.31
C SER A 27 5.70 -6.73 -1.38
N ALA A 28 4.79 -5.88 -1.86
CA ALA A 28 3.73 -5.29 -1.07
C ALA A 28 2.47 -5.02 -1.92
N LEU A 29 1.36 -4.80 -1.22
CA LEU A 29 0.15 -4.20 -1.79
C LEU A 29 0.02 -2.84 -1.13
N LEU A 30 -0.17 -1.79 -1.92
CA LEU A 30 -0.30 -0.42 -1.46
C LEU A 30 -1.67 0.10 -1.88
N SER A 31 -2.36 0.76 -0.96
CA SER A 31 -3.61 1.45 -1.25
C SER A 31 -3.34 2.72 -2.05
N ASN A 32 -4.37 3.19 -2.76
CA ASN A 32 -4.31 4.42 -3.53
C ASN A 32 -3.94 5.62 -2.65
N HIS A 33 -4.36 5.62 -1.38
CA HIS A 33 -4.02 6.66 -0.42
C HIS A 33 -2.55 6.64 -0.01
N GLU A 34 -1.98 5.47 0.30
CA GLU A 34 -0.54 5.36 0.62
C GLU A 34 0.32 5.83 -0.55
N VAL A 35 -0.09 5.49 -1.78
CA VAL A 35 0.59 5.96 -2.99
C VAL A 35 0.45 7.48 -3.13
N LEU A 36 -0.74 8.04 -2.90
CA LEU A 36 -0.97 9.49 -2.96
C LEU A 36 -0.09 10.26 -1.96
N LEU A 37 -0.06 9.82 -0.69
CA LEU A 37 0.79 10.43 0.35
C LEU A 37 2.26 10.41 -0.06
N HIS A 38 2.72 9.26 -0.56
CA HIS A 38 4.10 9.12 -0.99
C HIS A 38 4.44 10.02 -2.18
N LEU A 39 3.55 10.12 -3.16
CA LEU A 39 3.77 10.99 -4.33
C LEU A 39 3.77 12.47 -3.94
N GLN A 40 2.93 12.88 -2.98
CA GLN A 40 2.92 14.23 -2.42
C GLN A 40 4.23 14.55 -1.67
N GLU A 41 4.73 13.60 -0.87
CA GLU A 41 6.04 13.73 -0.20
C GLU A 41 7.17 13.85 -1.23
N GLN A 42 7.18 13.01 -2.26
CA GLN A 42 8.16 13.09 -3.35
C GLN A 42 8.08 14.42 -4.10
N GLU A 43 6.87 14.92 -4.38
CA GLU A 43 6.69 16.22 -4.99
C GLU A 43 7.28 17.34 -4.13
N ALA A 44 7.02 17.31 -2.82
CA ALA A 44 7.52 18.28 -1.86
C ALA A 44 9.05 18.29 -1.74
N GLU A 45 9.70 17.13 -1.86
CA GLU A 45 11.17 17.03 -1.89
C GLU A 45 11.75 17.80 -3.10
N TYR A 46 11.17 17.60 -4.28
CA TYR A 46 11.67 18.26 -5.50
C TYR A 46 11.39 19.77 -5.52
N THR A 47 10.24 20.20 -5.00
CA THR A 47 9.87 21.62 -4.92
C THR A 47 10.50 22.33 -3.72
N GLY A 48 11.12 21.60 -2.79
CA GLY A 48 11.71 22.12 -1.56
C GLY A 48 10.67 22.61 -0.55
N THR A 49 9.42 22.12 -0.62
CA THR A 49 8.35 22.43 0.33
C THR A 49 8.26 21.41 1.48
N ASP A 50 9.15 20.43 1.51
CA ASP A 50 9.33 19.41 2.54
C ASP A 50 9.98 19.93 3.85
N GLY A 51 10.27 21.23 3.93
CA GLY A 51 10.97 21.85 5.07
C GLY A 51 12.49 21.80 4.97
N THR A 52 13.08 21.12 3.98
CA THR A 52 14.54 21.15 3.75
C THR A 52 14.97 22.35 2.93
N GLY A 53 14.05 22.94 2.14
CA GLY A 53 14.30 24.07 1.25
C GLY A 53 15.19 23.73 0.04
N ARG A 54 15.55 22.45 -0.15
CA ARG A 54 16.43 22.01 -1.23
C ARG A 54 15.63 21.71 -2.48
N LYS A 55 15.68 22.59 -3.47
CA LYS A 55 15.05 22.36 -4.76
C LYS A 55 15.93 21.51 -5.67
N ARG A 56 15.33 20.54 -6.36
CA ARG A 56 16.00 19.69 -7.34
C ARG A 56 15.18 19.62 -8.61
N GLU A 57 15.85 19.48 -9.76
CA GLU A 57 15.15 19.29 -11.02
C GLU A 57 14.62 17.85 -11.12
N LYS A 58 13.33 17.71 -11.42
CA LYS A 58 12.70 16.40 -11.65
C LYS A 58 13.19 15.83 -12.99
N PRO A 59 13.70 14.59 -13.04
CA PRO A 59 13.96 13.91 -14.31
C PRO A 59 12.70 13.87 -15.18
N ALA A 60 12.84 14.03 -16.51
CA ALA A 60 11.70 14.18 -17.42
C ALA A 60 10.65 13.06 -17.29
N GLY A 61 11.08 11.79 -17.31
CA GLY A 61 10.16 10.66 -17.17
C GLY A 61 9.45 10.57 -15.81
N LEU A 62 10.12 11.02 -14.73
CA LEU A 62 9.50 11.09 -13.41
C LEU A 62 8.49 12.23 -13.34
N LYS A 63 8.80 13.39 -13.95
CA LYS A 63 7.92 14.57 -13.94
C LYS A 63 6.55 14.25 -14.53
N ASP A 64 6.51 13.63 -15.70
CA ASP A 64 5.25 13.30 -16.37
C ASP A 64 4.48 12.23 -15.59
N CYS A 65 5.14 11.14 -15.19
CA CYS A 65 4.51 10.08 -14.40
C CYS A 65 3.95 10.60 -13.07
N LEU A 66 4.70 11.43 -12.36
CA LEU A 66 4.27 12.01 -11.09
C LEU A 66 3.08 12.96 -11.28
N ARG A 67 3.11 13.83 -12.31
CA ARG A 67 1.97 14.71 -12.63
C ARG A 67 0.72 13.88 -12.92
N ASP A 68 0.81 12.94 -13.85
CA ASP A 68 -0.35 12.20 -14.34
C ASP A 68 -0.94 11.29 -13.25
N THR A 69 -0.08 10.69 -12.41
CA THR A 69 -0.55 9.84 -11.29
C THR A 69 -1.15 10.66 -10.16
N LEU A 70 -0.58 11.82 -9.81
CA LEU A 70 -1.20 12.73 -8.85
C LEU A 70 -2.53 13.25 -9.37
N GLU A 71 -2.60 13.64 -10.64
CA GLU A 71 -3.85 14.05 -11.27
C GLU A 71 -4.88 12.92 -11.21
N TYR A 72 -4.52 11.70 -11.59
CA TYR A 72 -5.43 10.55 -11.53
C TYR A 72 -5.92 10.24 -10.10
N LEU A 73 -5.03 10.23 -9.11
CA LEU A 73 -5.38 9.91 -7.72
C LEU A 73 -6.08 11.06 -6.99
N SER A 74 -5.98 12.30 -7.48
CA SER A 74 -6.63 13.48 -6.93
C SER A 74 -7.87 13.93 -7.69
N ALA A 75 -8.03 13.54 -8.96
CA ALA A 75 -9.20 13.87 -9.77
C ALA A 75 -10.44 13.20 -9.17
N HIS A 76 -11.42 14.03 -8.85
CA HIS A 76 -12.60 13.69 -8.05
C HIS A 76 -13.69 12.92 -8.82
N ASP A 77 -13.43 12.49 -10.05
CA ASP A 77 -14.53 12.08 -10.90
C ASP A 77 -14.89 10.60 -10.76
N HIS A 78 -16.10 10.44 -10.21
CA HIS A 78 -16.96 9.26 -10.13
C HIS A 78 -16.42 8.15 -9.18
N ASN A 79 -16.86 8.21 -7.92
CA ASN A 79 -16.58 7.25 -6.83
C ASN A 79 -15.16 7.26 -6.23
N CYS A 80 -14.25 8.12 -6.67
CA CYS A 80 -12.93 8.28 -6.06
C CYS A 80 -12.94 9.30 -4.91
N THR A 81 -13.32 8.84 -3.73
CA THR A 81 -13.24 9.54 -2.44
C THR A 81 -11.78 9.72 -1.98
N LEU A 82 -10.76 9.62 -2.84
CA LEU A 82 -9.34 9.57 -2.45
C LEU A 82 -8.80 10.89 -1.93
N ALA A 83 -9.29 12.02 -2.44
CA ALA A 83 -9.00 13.32 -1.85
C ALA A 83 -9.60 13.47 -0.45
N SER A 84 -10.63 12.66 -0.10
CA SER A 84 -11.36 12.84 1.14
C SER A 84 -10.52 12.58 2.40
N PRO A 85 -9.67 11.55 2.55
CA PRO A 85 -9.00 11.34 3.83
C PRO A 85 -7.80 12.24 3.98
N THR A 86 -7.05 12.54 2.91
CA THR A 86 -5.92 13.46 3.08
C THR A 86 -6.42 14.87 3.40
N GLN A 87 -7.59 15.27 2.87
CA GLN A 87 -8.20 16.58 3.17
C GLN A 87 -9.03 16.59 4.46
N LYS A 88 -9.78 15.54 4.75
CA LYS A 88 -10.60 15.39 5.96
C LYS A 88 -9.77 15.00 7.16
N HIS A 89 -8.72 14.23 6.91
CA HIS A 89 -7.76 13.74 7.90
C HIS A 89 -6.31 14.21 7.68
N PRO A 90 -6.07 15.54 7.59
CA PRO A 90 -4.74 16.07 7.29
C PRO A 90 -3.76 15.87 8.44
N SER A 91 -4.25 15.77 9.68
CA SER A 91 -3.40 15.62 10.85
C SER A 91 -2.90 14.19 11.00
N ARG A 92 -3.64 13.19 10.51
CA ARG A 92 -3.25 11.77 10.62
C ARG A 92 -3.68 10.93 9.42
N PRO A 93 -2.86 10.90 8.35
CA PRO A 93 -3.25 10.22 7.12
C PRO A 93 -3.21 8.67 7.21
N THR A 94 -2.61 8.07 8.24
CA THR A 94 -2.41 6.60 8.30
C THR A 94 -3.37 5.85 9.25
N THR A 95 -4.17 6.56 10.04
CA THR A 95 -5.08 5.99 11.05
C THR A 95 -6.10 5.01 10.48
N LEU A 96 -6.52 5.22 9.23
CA LEU A 96 -7.43 4.32 8.51
C LEU A 96 -6.83 2.93 8.28
N TYR A 97 -5.50 2.83 8.20
CA TYR A 97 -4.77 1.61 7.86
C TYR A 97 -4.06 0.99 9.06
N LYS A 98 -3.73 1.83 10.07
CA LYS A 98 -2.90 1.46 11.20
C LYS A 98 -3.49 1.97 12.51
N GLY A 99 -3.39 1.16 13.55
CA GLY A 99 -3.87 1.49 14.89
C GLY A 99 -5.31 1.05 15.15
N PRO A 100 -5.85 1.43 16.32
CA PRO A 100 -7.15 0.97 16.80
C PRO A 100 -8.33 1.42 15.94
N HIS A 101 -8.22 2.57 15.27
CA HIS A 101 -9.26 3.15 14.43
C HIS A 101 -9.21 2.67 12.97
N SER A 102 -8.30 1.75 12.65
CA SER A 102 -8.20 1.23 11.28
C SER A 102 -9.41 0.40 10.89
N LEU A 103 -9.80 0.45 9.62
CA LEU A 103 -10.90 -0.36 9.08
C LEU A 103 -10.64 -1.85 9.27
N PHE A 104 -9.37 -2.26 9.14
CA PHE A 104 -8.95 -3.63 9.45
C PHE A 104 -9.30 -4.02 10.88
N ARG A 105 -9.03 -3.14 11.86
CA ARG A 105 -9.34 -3.45 13.26
C ARG A 105 -10.84 -3.48 13.53
N ALA A 106 -11.60 -2.62 12.86
CA ALA A 106 -13.05 -2.57 13.02
C ALA A 106 -13.74 -3.82 12.42
N LEU A 107 -13.32 -4.29 11.24
CA LEU A 107 -13.99 -5.40 10.55
C LEU A 107 -13.45 -6.79 10.89
N ALA A 108 -12.13 -6.95 11.07
CA ALA A 108 -11.51 -8.27 11.23
C ALA A 108 -12.01 -9.13 12.42
N PRO A 109 -12.47 -8.55 13.56
CA PRO A 109 -13.08 -9.35 14.63
C PRO A 109 -14.39 -10.03 14.23
N HIS A 110 -15.15 -9.40 13.33
CA HIS A 110 -16.50 -9.84 12.95
C HIS A 110 -16.49 -10.65 11.65
N TYR A 111 -15.57 -10.34 10.74
CA TYR A 111 -15.59 -10.84 9.38
C TYR A 111 -14.22 -11.31 8.93
N ARG A 112 -14.23 -12.38 8.14
CA ARG A 112 -13.03 -12.98 7.58
C ARG A 112 -12.88 -12.56 6.11
N LEU A 113 -12.26 -11.41 5.91
CA LEU A 113 -11.96 -10.87 4.57
C LEU A 113 -10.53 -11.21 4.16
N ASN A 114 -10.27 -11.26 2.86
CA ASN A 114 -8.93 -11.38 2.29
C ASN A 114 -8.26 -10.00 2.18
N LYS A 115 -6.93 -10.00 2.04
CA LYS A 115 -6.11 -8.80 1.85
C LYS A 115 -6.53 -7.99 0.62
N ALA A 116 -6.91 -8.65 -0.47
CA ALA A 116 -7.36 -7.99 -1.69
C ALA A 116 -8.69 -7.25 -1.49
N GLU A 117 -9.63 -7.86 -0.77
CA GLU A 117 -10.92 -7.25 -0.42
C GLU A 117 -10.70 -6.01 0.46
N PHE A 118 -9.87 -6.11 1.50
CA PHE A 118 -9.50 -4.95 2.31
C PHE A 118 -8.87 -3.83 1.47
N LEU A 119 -7.96 -4.16 0.56
CA LEU A 119 -7.33 -3.17 -0.32
C LEU A 119 -8.38 -2.45 -1.19
N GLN A 120 -9.34 -3.19 -1.73
CA GLN A 120 -10.43 -2.61 -2.52
C GLN A 120 -11.37 -1.77 -1.66
N LEU A 121 -11.69 -2.19 -0.43
CA LEU A 121 -12.47 -1.38 0.51
C LEU A 121 -11.81 -0.03 0.78
N TYR A 122 -10.49 0.00 0.96
CA TYR A 122 -9.75 1.25 1.14
C TYR A 122 -9.76 2.16 -0.09
N ASN A 123 -9.69 1.57 -1.28
CA ASN A 123 -9.59 2.30 -2.53
C ASN A 123 -10.95 2.83 -3.02
N LEU A 124 -11.99 2.00 -2.94
CA LEU A 124 -13.31 2.27 -3.52
C LEU A 124 -14.31 2.82 -2.52
N ARG A 125 -14.17 2.47 -1.23
CA ARG A 125 -15.02 2.95 -0.12
C ARG A 125 -16.52 2.87 -0.44
N PRO A 126 -17.05 1.66 -0.56
CA PRO A 126 -18.44 1.46 -0.94
C PRO A 126 -19.37 2.18 0.06
N THR A 127 -20.29 2.96 -0.46
CA THR A 127 -21.34 3.65 0.30
C THR A 127 -22.70 3.00 0.12
N THR A 128 -22.81 2.16 -0.91
CA THR A 128 -24.01 1.38 -1.21
C THR A 128 -23.72 -0.12 -1.13
N GLU A 129 -24.76 -0.90 -0.85
CA GLU A 129 -24.64 -2.35 -0.75
C GLU A 129 -24.18 -2.97 -2.08
N VAL A 130 -24.65 -2.44 -3.21
CA VAL A 130 -24.27 -2.91 -4.55
C VAL A 130 -22.77 -2.75 -4.79
N GLU A 131 -22.18 -1.62 -4.37
CA GLU A 131 -20.72 -1.42 -4.46
C GLU A 131 -19.97 -2.41 -3.57
N LEU A 132 -20.47 -2.66 -2.36
CA LEU A 132 -19.87 -3.63 -1.44
C LEU A 132 -19.90 -5.06 -2.00
N GLN A 133 -21.01 -5.45 -2.63
CA GLN A 133 -21.17 -6.75 -3.29
C GLN A 133 -20.20 -6.95 -4.47
N VAL A 134 -19.79 -5.86 -5.16
CA VAL A 134 -18.78 -5.92 -6.22
C VAL A 134 -17.37 -6.13 -5.66
N VAL A 135 -17.10 -5.61 -4.46
CA VAL A 135 -15.79 -5.75 -3.79
C VAL A 135 -15.59 -7.14 -3.18
N LEU A 136 -16.65 -7.75 -2.67
CA LEU A 136 -16.58 -9.01 -1.93
C LEU A 136 -16.74 -10.22 -2.85
N GLU A 137 -15.78 -11.14 -2.78
CA GLU A 137 -15.84 -12.38 -3.56
C GLU A 137 -16.84 -13.37 -2.95
N GLU A 138 -17.66 -14.01 -3.79
CA GLU A 138 -18.62 -15.05 -3.38
C GLU A 138 -19.52 -14.62 -2.19
N TYR A 139 -19.85 -13.32 -2.10
CA TYR A 139 -20.45 -12.71 -0.90
C TYR A 139 -21.72 -13.43 -0.41
N HIS A 140 -22.57 -13.86 -1.35
CA HIS A 140 -23.83 -14.58 -1.11
C HIS A 140 -23.68 -15.90 -0.33
N THR A 141 -22.50 -16.51 -0.34
CA THR A 141 -22.23 -17.76 0.42
C THR A 141 -21.55 -17.49 1.76
N ARG A 142 -20.92 -16.32 1.92
CA ARG A 142 -20.08 -15.97 3.07
C ARG A 142 -20.81 -15.09 4.09
N PHE A 143 -21.72 -14.25 3.61
CA PHE A 143 -22.35 -13.21 4.42
C PHE A 143 -23.86 -13.16 4.20
N THR A 144 -24.58 -12.84 5.26
CA THR A 144 -26.01 -12.53 5.24
C THR A 144 -26.23 -11.05 4.94
N ASP A 145 -27.41 -10.68 4.44
CA ASP A 145 -27.78 -9.29 4.15
C ASP A 145 -27.59 -8.37 5.38
N ALA A 146 -27.94 -8.86 6.58
CA ALA A 146 -27.73 -8.13 7.83
C ALA A 146 -26.24 -7.89 8.14
N GLN A 147 -25.36 -8.83 7.77
CA GLN A 147 -23.91 -8.66 7.92
C GLN A 147 -23.36 -7.67 6.89
N LEU A 148 -23.86 -7.67 5.65
CA LEU A 148 -23.47 -6.70 4.63
C LEU A 148 -23.87 -5.28 5.04
N ALA A 149 -25.10 -5.10 5.53
CA ALA A 149 -25.56 -3.81 6.06
C ALA A 149 -24.68 -3.32 7.23
N HIS A 150 -24.32 -4.22 8.15
CA HIS A 150 -23.42 -3.88 9.27
C HIS A 150 -22.00 -3.54 8.80
N MET A 151 -21.43 -4.29 7.84
CA MET A 151 -20.13 -3.96 7.26
C MET A 151 -20.13 -2.55 6.66
N LEU A 152 -21.18 -2.21 5.90
CA LEU A 152 -21.33 -0.92 5.26
C LEU A 152 -21.41 0.22 6.30
N GLU A 153 -22.13 -0.01 7.40
CA GLU A 153 -22.18 0.94 8.51
C GLU A 153 -20.80 1.14 9.16
N VAL A 154 -20.06 0.05 9.42
CA VAL A 154 -18.70 0.13 9.98
C VAL A 154 -17.74 0.86 9.03
N ILE A 155 -17.82 0.56 7.73
CA ILE A 155 -17.02 1.24 6.69
C ILE A 155 -17.30 2.74 6.74
N ARG A 156 -18.59 3.12 6.72
CA ARG A 156 -19.00 4.52 6.80
C ARG A 156 -18.49 5.18 8.08
N GLN A 157 -18.68 4.56 9.24
CA GLN A 157 -18.21 5.10 10.52
C GLN A 157 -16.70 5.35 10.53
N VAL A 158 -15.88 4.41 10.05
CA VAL A 158 -14.41 4.57 10.03
C VAL A 158 -13.96 5.69 9.08
N PHE A 159 -14.56 5.79 7.88
CA PHE A 159 -14.20 6.84 6.93
C PHE A 159 -14.83 8.20 7.27
N GLU A 160 -15.88 8.21 8.09
CA GLU A 160 -16.58 9.42 8.50
C GLU A 160 -16.17 9.95 9.88
N GLU A 161 -15.45 9.17 10.69
CA GLU A 161 -15.03 9.48 12.06
C GLU A 161 -14.40 10.87 12.18
N ASP A 162 -14.71 11.61 13.24
CA ASP A 162 -14.14 12.95 13.44
C ASP A 162 -12.72 12.85 14.01
N GLU A 163 -11.73 13.46 13.33
CA GLU A 163 -10.32 13.45 13.77
C GLU A 163 -10.11 13.90 15.21
N SER A 164 -10.89 14.89 15.65
CA SER A 164 -10.79 15.48 16.98
C SER A 164 -11.01 14.48 18.11
N SER A 165 -11.69 13.37 17.82
CA SER A 165 -11.94 12.30 18.78
C SER A 165 -10.77 11.32 18.93
N ILE A 166 -9.84 11.32 17.98
CA ILE A 166 -8.69 10.43 17.93
C ILE A 166 -7.48 11.18 18.54
N PRO A 167 -6.73 10.62 19.49
CA PRO A 167 -5.49 11.22 20.01
C PRO A 167 -4.31 11.23 19.01
N ASP A 168 -3.27 12.04 19.22
CA ASP A 168 -2.08 12.00 18.36
C ASP A 168 -1.26 10.71 18.57
N GLY A 169 -0.82 10.09 17.47
CA GLY A 169 0.06 8.91 17.49
C GLY A 169 -0.64 7.58 17.83
N VAL A 170 -1.98 7.49 17.73
CA VAL A 170 -2.69 6.22 18.02
C VAL A 170 -2.25 5.09 17.10
N GLU A 171 -1.85 5.44 15.88
CA GLU A 171 -1.36 4.52 14.86
C GLU A 171 -0.10 3.78 15.31
N ASP A 172 0.68 4.32 16.23
CA ASP A 172 1.92 3.72 16.74
C ASP A 172 1.72 2.91 18.02
N LEU A 173 0.50 2.86 18.55
CA LEU A 173 0.20 2.03 19.72
C LEU A 173 0.45 0.56 19.42
N HIS A 174 1.15 -0.11 20.34
CA HIS A 174 1.34 -1.55 20.26
C HIS A 174 0.00 -2.26 20.48
N MET A 175 -0.45 -3.02 19.49
CA MET A 175 -1.72 -3.72 19.53
C MET A 175 -1.55 -5.23 19.55
N GLU A 176 -2.46 -5.91 20.22
CA GLU A 176 -2.56 -7.36 20.15
C GLU A 176 -2.96 -7.82 18.74
N LYS A 177 -2.36 -8.93 18.31
CA LYS A 177 -2.67 -9.53 17.01
C LYS A 177 -4.14 -9.97 16.98
N VAL A 178 -4.83 -9.58 15.91
CA VAL A 178 -6.20 -10.03 15.68
C VAL A 178 -6.23 -11.55 15.53
N ALA A 179 -7.12 -12.21 16.27
CA ALA A 179 -7.23 -13.68 16.31
C ALA A 179 -7.63 -14.27 14.95
N ASN A 180 -8.48 -13.54 14.20
CA ASN A 180 -8.89 -13.93 12.86
C ASN A 180 -7.78 -13.64 11.85
N LYS A 181 -7.21 -14.69 11.28
CA LYS A 181 -6.28 -14.59 10.16
C LYS A 181 -7.05 -14.28 8.89
N LEU A 182 -6.57 -13.27 8.13
CA LEU A 182 -7.01 -12.96 6.78
C LEU A 182 -7.16 -14.24 5.94
N GLU A 183 -8.23 -14.34 5.15
CA GLU A 183 -8.37 -15.47 4.21
C GLU A 183 -7.19 -15.48 3.25
N GLY A 184 -6.66 -16.68 2.93
CA GLY A 184 -5.50 -16.81 2.05
C GLY A 184 -4.13 -16.49 2.68
N ALA A 185 -4.06 -16.00 3.94
CA ALA A 185 -2.79 -15.76 4.65
C ALA A 185 -2.13 -17.06 5.20
N GLY A 186 -2.17 -18.14 4.41
CA GLY A 186 -1.53 -19.41 4.71
C GLY A 186 -0.02 -19.23 4.85
N ALA A 187 0.54 -19.78 5.93
CA ALA A 187 1.96 -19.69 6.26
C ALA A 187 2.84 -20.07 5.06
N THR A 188 3.70 -19.15 4.63
CA THR A 188 4.81 -19.46 3.74
C THR A 188 5.60 -20.62 4.35
N ARG A 189 5.52 -21.81 3.74
CA ARG A 189 6.35 -22.95 4.09
C ARG A 189 7.79 -22.49 4.06
N ARG A 190 8.43 -22.39 5.24
CA ARG A 190 9.89 -22.27 5.36
C ARG A 190 10.49 -23.47 4.65
N VAL A 191 10.91 -23.30 3.39
CA VAL A 191 11.71 -24.29 2.67
C VAL A 191 13.05 -24.36 3.40
N LYS A 192 13.22 -25.35 4.27
CA LYS A 192 14.53 -25.69 4.83
C LYS A 192 15.43 -26.09 3.66
N ARG A 193 16.30 -25.18 3.22
CA ARG A 193 17.40 -25.54 2.32
C ARG A 193 18.26 -26.57 3.06
N ARG A 194 18.22 -27.82 2.61
CA ARG A 194 19.21 -28.84 2.99
C ARG A 194 20.55 -28.40 2.40
N ALA A 195 21.56 -28.21 3.25
CA ALA A 195 22.92 -28.04 2.80
C ALA A 195 23.37 -29.34 2.11
N VAL A 196 23.91 -29.20 0.90
CA VAL A 196 24.69 -30.23 0.19
C VAL A 196 26.08 -29.64 0.01
#